data_AF-A0A9X0ARQ6-F1
#
_entry.id   AF-A0A9X0ARQ6-F1
#
_cell.length_a   1.000
_cell.length_b   1.000
_cell.length_c   1.000
_cell.angle_alpha   90.00
_cell.angle_beta   90.00
_cell.angle_gamma   90.00
#
_symmetry.space_group_name_H-M   'P 1'
#
loop_
_entity.id
_entity.type
_entity.pdbx_description
1 polymer ?
#
loop_
_entity_poly.entity_id
_entity_poly.type
_entity_poly.pdbx_seq_one_letter_code
_entity_poly.pdbx_strand_id
1 'polypeptide(L)'
;MASTRMSPGGALLRASRVFAIPNPLPRPTGNLSSQATFDSDTATLPHPIHQSITTPQSSLAKGDWGFKRPLPLRATTRTSTPIIRVESIDTFEHVTEFGSAADHSLTLRKWQEMNIPISTPRPSKSVAVTTRDQNIPKHRSVFEDNIDTTVRNDSLNPALIAHGKDDTRWKFSGPWLAGLTEGEFQAYVAKEVGRKKSEFRQFLKESCVLSLTSDARAKAYKNDEDLANIPMITADQITEEQLSTYIRHLRYDISTLYQQIRVFLDLAPSPAPRPEEDSPDYYDLGSIRRPKAVDIPTSPSPYAESGPPKTHPSAGLSYSRSSSWTYNHALYGPQAHHPPIEARIVMPKNASGAVPVLGVGGVVVDIPAGFTQFDVRPSQGINGPRAQEQVAGLLYVEPEKYGGSKTWVEPKHAYIDAKGKIVLSVLPADRDAVAVKEDKVDEIPEPLQWNYTPPVKKTSHLKQNGSGEGYGLSGF
;
A
#
# COMPACT_ATOMS: atom_id res chain seq x y z
N MET A 1 -25.12 16.09 34.63
CA MET A 1 -23.94 15.23 34.90
C MET A 1 -22.81 16.13 35.37
N ALA A 2 -22.63 16.27 36.69
CA ALA A 2 -21.52 17.05 37.24
C ALA A 2 -20.21 16.38 36.82
N SER A 3 -19.31 17.11 36.14
CA SER A 3 -17.97 16.59 35.89
C SER A 3 -17.32 16.35 37.26
N THR A 4 -17.08 15.09 37.59
CA THR A 4 -16.30 14.74 38.77
C THR A 4 -14.93 15.39 38.59
N ARG A 5 -14.68 16.48 39.33
CA ARG A 5 -13.40 17.18 39.30
C ARG A 5 -12.31 16.17 39.66
N MET A 6 -11.46 15.84 38.69
CA MET A 6 -10.34 14.91 38.91
C MET A 6 -9.45 15.45 40.05
N SER A 7 -8.94 14.57 40.90
CA SER A 7 -7.97 14.97 41.92
C SER A 7 -6.70 15.51 41.26
N PRO A 8 -5.95 16.42 41.92
CA PRO A 8 -4.70 16.94 41.38
C PRO A 8 -3.70 15.82 41.00
N GLY A 9 -3.61 14.77 41.83
CA GLY A 9 -2.78 13.60 41.54
C GLY A 9 -3.26 12.81 40.32
N GLY A 10 -4.57 12.62 40.15
CA GLY A 10 -5.14 11.96 38.98
C GLY A 10 -4.91 12.75 37.68
N ALA A 11 -4.92 14.08 37.73
CA ALA A 11 -4.58 14.94 36.59
C ALA A 11 -3.11 14.78 36.17
N LEU A 12 -2.18 14.70 37.14
CA LEU A 12 -0.76 14.48 36.87
C LEU A 12 -0.49 13.08 36.29
N LEU A 13 -1.15 12.04 36.80
CA LEU A 13 -1.01 10.68 36.26
C LEU A 13 -1.50 10.59 34.82
N ARG A 14 -2.62 11.25 34.49
CA ARG A 14 -3.16 11.30 33.13
C ARG A 14 -2.19 11.96 32.14
N ALA A 15 -1.43 12.96 32.57
CA ALA A 15 -0.43 13.65 31.76
C ALA A 15 0.97 13.00 31.84
N SER A 16 1.14 11.93 32.62
CA SER A 16 2.44 11.29 32.82
C SER A 16 2.89 10.52 31.57
N ARG A 17 4.21 10.36 31.41
CA ARG A 17 4.81 9.64 30.27
C ARG A 17 4.46 8.16 30.24
N VAL A 18 4.27 7.53 31.40
CA VAL A 18 3.90 6.11 31.49
C VAL A 18 2.47 5.90 30.97
N PHE A 19 1.55 6.82 31.25
CA PHE A 19 0.17 6.76 30.74
C PHE A 19 0.06 7.13 29.26
N ALA A 20 1.11 7.72 28.67
CA ALA A 20 1.20 8.00 27.24
C ALA A 20 1.70 6.78 26.43
N ILE A 21 2.13 5.70 27.09
CA ILE A 21 2.52 4.46 26.40
C ILE A 21 1.25 3.82 25.82
N PRO A 22 1.18 3.59 24.50
CA PRO A 22 0.01 2.99 23.88
C PRO A 22 -0.13 1.52 24.30
N ASN A 23 -1.38 1.04 24.34
CA ASN A 23 -1.63 -0.39 24.45
C ASN A 23 -1.04 -1.12 23.24
N PRO A 24 -0.50 -2.33 23.43
CA PRO A 24 0.13 -3.08 22.35
C PRO A 24 -0.88 -3.39 21.24
N LEU A 25 -0.41 -3.29 20.00
CA LEU A 25 -1.19 -3.68 18.83
C LEU A 25 -1.37 -5.21 18.78
N PRO A 26 -2.47 -5.71 18.18
CA PRO A 26 -2.64 -7.14 18.00
C PRO A 26 -1.50 -7.71 17.16
N ARG A 27 -0.95 -8.86 17.58
CA ARG A 27 0.10 -9.54 16.82
C ARG A 27 -0.43 -9.89 15.42
N PRO A 28 0.36 -9.66 14.35
CA PRO A 28 -0.04 -10.03 13.01
C PRO A 28 -0.14 -11.56 12.94
N THR A 29 -1.35 -12.07 12.73
CA THR A 29 -1.57 -13.50 12.51
C THR A 29 -1.04 -13.89 11.13
N GLY A 30 -0.33 -15.02 11.06
CA GLY A 30 0.04 -15.64 9.79
C GLY A 30 -1.19 -15.92 8.93
N ASN A 31 -0.99 -16.09 7.61
CA ASN A 31 -2.08 -16.55 6.76
C ASN A 31 -2.48 -17.95 7.24
N LEU A 32 -3.76 -18.17 7.54
CA LEU A 32 -4.28 -19.52 7.71
C LEU A 32 -4.14 -20.25 6.37
N SER A 33 -3.04 -20.98 6.22
CA SER A 33 -2.75 -21.80 5.06
C SER A 33 -2.83 -23.26 5.48
N SER A 34 -3.15 -24.15 4.54
CA SER A 34 -3.13 -25.59 4.76
C SER A 34 -1.72 -26.13 5.03
N GLN A 35 -0.67 -25.35 4.72
CA GLN A 35 0.71 -25.67 5.03
C GLN A 35 1.08 -25.18 6.44
N ALA A 36 1.77 -26.02 7.19
CA ALA A 36 2.28 -25.69 8.51
C ALA A 36 3.30 -24.54 8.40
N THR A 37 2.92 -23.36 8.88
CA THR A 37 3.83 -22.24 9.07
C THR A 37 4.49 -22.38 10.43
N PHE A 38 5.80 -22.62 10.44
CA PHE A 38 6.61 -22.64 11.66
C PHE A 38 7.11 -21.23 11.95
N ASP A 39 6.28 -20.43 12.63
CA ASP A 39 6.70 -19.12 13.13
C ASP A 39 7.38 -19.30 14.49
N SER A 40 8.55 -18.67 14.65
CA SER A 40 9.21 -18.59 15.96
C SER A 40 8.65 -17.40 16.73
N ASP A 41 8.35 -17.59 18.02
CA ASP A 41 7.88 -16.52 18.91
C ASP A 41 8.87 -15.36 19.03
N THR A 42 10.15 -15.62 18.76
CA THR A 42 11.24 -14.63 18.78
C THR A 42 11.54 -14.02 17.40
N ALA A 43 10.86 -14.45 16.33
CA ALA A 43 11.07 -13.89 15.00
C ALA A 43 10.58 -12.44 14.94
N THR A 44 11.32 -11.59 14.22
CA THR A 44 10.93 -10.19 14.04
C THR A 44 9.60 -10.11 13.29
N LEU A 45 8.66 -9.35 13.85
CA LEU A 45 7.35 -9.16 13.25
C LEU A 45 7.43 -8.27 11.99
N PRO A 46 6.42 -8.27 11.11
CA PRO A 46 6.36 -7.34 9.99
C PRO A 46 6.33 -5.85 10.36
N HIS A 47 5.77 -5.50 11.53
CA HIS A 47 5.67 -4.14 12.05
C HIS A 47 5.73 -4.15 13.59
N PRO A 48 6.17 -3.06 14.23
CA PRO A 48 6.27 -2.99 15.69
C PRO A 48 4.89 -2.98 16.34
N ILE A 49 4.74 -3.76 17.41
CA ILE A 49 3.51 -3.82 18.22
C ILE A 49 3.62 -3.11 19.58
N HIS A 50 4.84 -2.91 20.07
CA HIS A 50 5.15 -2.21 21.32
C HIS A 50 5.92 -0.92 21.04
N GLN A 51 5.72 0.09 21.89
CA GLN A 51 6.47 1.34 21.83
C GLN A 51 7.96 1.10 22.10
N SER A 52 8.82 1.68 21.27
CA SER A 52 10.26 1.72 21.52
C SER A 52 10.58 2.82 22.52
N ILE A 53 11.31 2.50 23.58
CA ILE A 53 11.65 3.39 24.69
C ILE A 53 13.17 3.51 24.78
N THR A 54 13.65 4.73 25.05
CA THR A 54 15.05 5.06 25.25
C THR A 54 15.25 5.85 26.53
N THR A 55 16.48 5.89 27.02
CA THR A 55 16.86 6.64 28.23
C THR A 55 18.14 7.43 27.97
N PRO A 56 18.36 8.54 28.71
CA PRO A 56 19.65 9.22 28.71
C PRO A 56 20.76 8.32 29.26
N GLN A 57 21.98 8.52 28.78
CA GLN A 57 23.15 7.70 29.18
C GLN A 57 23.39 7.67 30.70
N SER A 58 23.11 8.78 31.40
CA SER A 58 23.27 8.90 32.85
C SER A 58 22.30 8.03 33.65
N SER A 59 21.05 7.88 33.18
CA SER A 59 20.05 6.99 33.79
C SER A 59 20.29 5.53 33.39
N LEU A 60 20.70 5.30 32.14
CA LEU A 60 21.05 3.98 31.63
C LEU A 60 22.17 3.31 32.44
N ALA A 61 23.20 4.07 32.84
CA ALA A 61 24.29 3.56 33.68
C ALA A 61 23.81 3.03 35.04
N LYS A 62 22.66 3.52 35.53
CA LYS A 62 22.00 3.11 36.77
C LYS A 62 20.91 2.06 36.54
N GLY A 63 20.61 1.71 35.29
CA GLY A 63 19.50 0.84 34.94
C GLY A 63 18.13 1.50 35.12
N ASP A 64 18.07 2.84 35.23
CA ASP A 64 16.82 3.56 35.38
C ASP A 64 16.17 3.83 34.01
N TRP A 65 14.96 3.29 33.83
CA TRP A 65 14.16 3.44 32.62
C TRP A 65 12.82 4.15 32.87
N GLY A 66 12.61 4.70 34.06
CA GLY A 66 11.33 5.32 34.43
C GLY A 66 10.18 4.33 34.60
N PHE A 67 10.49 3.04 34.81
CA PHE A 67 9.53 1.98 35.13
C PHE A 67 9.51 1.68 36.62
N LYS A 68 8.65 0.72 37.02
CA LYS A 68 8.48 0.30 38.42
C LYS A 68 9.79 -0.07 39.12
N ARG A 69 10.76 -0.60 38.37
CA ARG A 69 12.05 -1.10 38.88
C ARG A 69 13.18 -0.82 37.87
N PRO A 70 14.44 -0.71 38.32
CA PRO A 70 15.57 -0.61 37.42
C PRO A 70 15.79 -1.93 36.67
N LEU A 71 16.18 -1.84 35.40
CA LEU A 71 16.42 -3.00 34.54
C LEU A 71 17.87 -3.53 34.71
N PRO A 72 18.10 -4.83 34.43
CA PRO A 72 19.42 -5.44 34.53
C PRO A 72 20.45 -4.75 33.62
N LEU A 73 21.56 -4.28 34.20
CA LEU A 73 22.63 -3.59 33.48
C LEU A 73 23.25 -4.46 32.38
N ARG A 74 23.45 -5.75 32.64
CA ARG A 74 24.08 -6.69 31.70
C ARG A 74 23.39 -6.72 30.32
N ALA A 75 22.07 -6.64 30.30
CA ALA A 75 21.27 -6.70 29.08
C ALA A 75 21.10 -5.33 28.41
N THR A 76 21.21 -4.24 29.18
CA THR A 76 20.83 -2.88 28.75
C THR A 76 22.01 -1.97 28.43
N THR A 77 23.18 -2.17 29.05
CA THR A 77 24.34 -1.27 28.89
C THR A 77 25.39 -1.77 27.92
N ARG A 78 25.49 -3.09 27.68
CA ARG A 78 26.47 -3.70 26.77
C ARG A 78 25.98 -3.73 25.32
N THR A 79 25.26 -2.69 24.90
CA THR A 79 24.75 -2.55 23.53
C THR A 79 24.98 -1.12 23.04
N SER A 80 25.26 -0.96 21.75
CA SER A 80 25.36 0.37 21.12
C SER A 80 23.99 1.03 20.90
N THR A 81 22.92 0.24 21.00
CA THR A 81 21.55 0.64 20.71
C THR A 81 20.65 0.30 21.90
N PRO A 82 20.69 1.11 22.97
CA PRO A 82 19.89 0.87 24.16
C PRO A 82 18.45 1.33 23.93
N ILE A 83 17.71 0.53 23.17
CA ILE A 83 16.30 0.74 22.84
C ILE A 83 15.55 -0.52 23.26
N ILE A 84 14.56 -0.37 24.14
CA ILE A 84 13.78 -1.49 24.65
C ILE A 84 12.31 -1.37 24.26
N ARG A 85 11.63 -2.51 24.26
CA ARG A 85 10.18 -2.62 24.31
C ARG A 85 9.79 -3.29 25.63
N VAL A 86 8.72 -2.81 26.25
CA VAL A 86 8.18 -3.39 27.49
C VAL A 86 6.89 -4.11 27.16
N GLU A 87 6.83 -5.40 27.48
CA GLU A 87 5.65 -6.23 27.27
C GLU A 87 4.70 -6.10 28.47
N SER A 88 5.27 -6.20 29.67
CA SER A 88 4.54 -5.99 30.93
C SER A 88 5.40 -5.23 31.93
N ILE A 89 4.83 -4.18 32.54
CA ILE A 89 5.53 -3.35 33.54
C ILE A 89 5.84 -4.18 34.80
N ASP A 90 4.94 -5.09 35.15
CA ASP A 90 5.08 -6.01 36.28
C ASP A 90 4.40 -7.35 35.99
N THR A 91 5.18 -8.43 36.00
CA THR A 91 4.68 -9.81 35.88
C THR A 91 4.31 -10.40 37.23
N PHE A 92 3.67 -11.57 37.21
CA PHE A 92 3.45 -12.39 38.41
C PHE A 92 4.75 -12.73 39.15
N GLU A 93 5.86 -12.84 38.42
CA GLU A 93 7.19 -13.12 38.98
C GLU A 93 7.86 -11.89 39.62
N HIS A 94 7.16 -10.76 39.68
CA HIS A 94 7.68 -9.49 40.17
C HIS A 94 8.90 -9.00 39.37
N VAL A 95 8.92 -9.26 38.06
CA VAL A 95 9.93 -8.78 37.12
C VAL A 95 9.26 -7.93 36.04
N THR A 96 9.99 -6.97 35.49
CA THR A 96 9.52 -6.19 34.34
C THR A 96 9.94 -6.94 33.09
N GLU A 97 8.97 -7.33 32.27
CA GLU A 97 9.22 -8.07 31.04
C GLU A 97 9.55 -7.10 29.92
N PHE A 98 10.75 -7.22 29.38
CA PHE A 98 11.23 -6.34 28.32
C PHE A 98 12.05 -7.11 27.29
N GLY A 99 12.06 -6.60 26.07
CA GLY A 99 12.88 -7.09 24.98
C GLY A 99 13.65 -5.94 24.32
N SER A 100 14.58 -6.29 23.44
CA SER A 100 15.20 -5.30 22.55
C SER A 100 14.17 -4.81 21.53
N ALA A 101 14.15 -3.50 21.27
CA ALA A 101 13.37 -2.89 20.19
C ALA A 101 14.26 -2.30 19.08
N ALA A 102 15.54 -2.66 19.08
CA ALA A 102 16.51 -2.23 18.08
C ALA A 102 16.19 -2.80 16.69
N ASP A 103 15.56 -3.97 16.62
CA ASP A 103 15.08 -4.62 15.40
C ASP A 103 14.23 -3.67 14.53
N HIS A 104 13.15 -3.13 15.08
CA HIS A 104 12.25 -2.23 14.37
C HIS A 104 12.80 -0.80 14.31
N SER A 105 13.38 -0.30 15.40
CA SER A 105 13.87 1.09 15.47
C SER A 105 15.01 1.36 14.49
N LEU A 106 15.95 0.42 14.34
CA LEU A 106 17.03 0.56 13.36
C LEU A 106 16.54 0.34 11.93
N THR A 107 15.57 -0.54 11.73
CA THR A 107 14.95 -0.72 10.41
C THR A 107 14.24 0.56 9.95
N LEU A 108 13.54 1.25 10.86
CA LEU A 108 12.96 2.57 10.58
C LEU A 108 14.04 3.61 10.20
N ARG A 109 15.15 3.67 10.95
CA ARG A 109 16.26 4.58 10.63
C ARG A 109 16.90 4.27 9.28
N LYS A 110 17.16 2.99 8.99
CA LYS A 110 17.66 2.55 7.68
C LYS A 110 16.70 2.95 6.58
N TRP A 111 15.39 2.80 6.77
CA TRP A 111 14.40 3.24 5.80
C TRP A 111 14.46 4.76 5.52
N GLN A 112 14.56 5.54 6.59
CA GLN A 112 14.68 7.00 6.49
C GLN A 112 15.98 7.41 5.79
N GLU A 113 17.09 6.72 6.05
CA GLU A 113 18.37 6.94 5.35
C GLU A 113 18.30 6.64 3.85
N MET A 114 17.51 5.62 3.44
CA MET A 114 17.29 5.32 2.02
C MET A 114 16.41 6.38 1.32
N ASN A 115 15.73 7.27 2.05
CA ASN A 115 14.89 8.34 1.53
C ASN A 115 13.79 7.89 0.54
N ILE A 116 13.21 6.71 0.76
CA ILE A 116 12.18 6.13 -0.10
C ILE A 116 10.79 6.63 0.34
N PRO A 117 10.02 7.30 -0.53
CA PRO A 117 8.62 7.66 -0.26
C PRO A 117 7.71 6.43 -0.35
N ILE A 118 6.57 6.48 0.34
CA ILE A 118 5.52 5.46 0.22
C ILE A 118 4.47 5.92 -0.77
N SER A 119 4.04 5.00 -1.64
CA SER A 119 3.10 5.25 -2.71
C SER A 119 1.94 4.26 -2.73
N THR A 120 0.90 4.56 -3.49
CA THR A 120 -0.24 3.65 -3.66
C THR A 120 0.14 2.42 -4.49
N PRO A 121 -0.46 1.25 -4.23
CA PRO A 121 -0.19 0.03 -4.99
C PRO A 121 -0.56 0.18 -6.47
N ARG A 122 0.08 -0.64 -7.31
CA ARG A 122 -0.16 -0.70 -8.75
C ARG A 122 -1.49 -1.40 -9.04
N PRO A 123 -2.41 -0.83 -9.85
CA PRO A 123 -3.54 -1.58 -10.39
C PRO A 123 -3.06 -2.58 -11.44
N SER A 124 -3.51 -3.83 -11.40
CA SER A 124 -3.07 -4.94 -12.27
C SER A 124 -3.32 -4.71 -13.77
N LYS A 125 -4.12 -3.72 -14.15
CA LYS A 125 -4.52 -3.46 -15.55
C LYS A 125 -3.44 -2.85 -16.47
N SER A 126 -2.23 -2.56 -15.98
CA SER A 126 -1.17 -1.91 -16.79
C SER A 126 -0.13 -2.86 -17.40
N VAL A 127 -0.51 -4.07 -17.83
CA VAL A 127 0.42 -5.08 -18.40
C VAL A 127 0.25 -5.25 -19.92
N ALA A 128 -0.18 -4.22 -20.65
CA ALA A 128 -0.38 -4.33 -22.10
C ALA A 128 0.80 -3.88 -22.98
N VAL A 129 1.84 -3.23 -22.45
CA VAL A 129 2.99 -2.79 -23.28
C VAL A 129 4.30 -2.91 -22.51
N THR A 130 5.05 -3.98 -22.81
CA THR A 130 6.39 -4.22 -22.30
C THR A 130 7.42 -3.32 -22.98
N THR A 131 7.70 -2.15 -22.41
CA THR A 131 8.95 -1.43 -22.61
C THR A 131 9.67 -1.27 -21.27
N ARG A 132 11.01 -1.32 -21.27
CA ARG A 132 11.87 -1.38 -20.07
C ARG A 132 11.57 -0.31 -19.03
N ASP A 133 11.21 0.90 -19.44
CA ASP A 133 10.91 2.05 -18.55
C ASP A 133 9.45 2.10 -18.05
N GLN A 134 8.53 1.35 -18.66
CA GLN A 134 7.11 1.32 -18.26
C GLN A 134 6.81 0.29 -17.16
N ASN A 135 7.81 -0.50 -16.75
CA ASN A 135 7.70 -1.44 -15.63
C ASN A 135 7.83 -0.76 -14.26
N ILE A 136 8.26 0.51 -14.20
CA ILE A 136 8.34 1.28 -12.96
C ILE A 136 6.95 1.85 -12.69
N PRO A 137 6.29 1.49 -11.57
CA PRO A 137 4.97 2.02 -11.24
C PRO A 137 5.01 3.54 -11.19
N LYS A 138 4.03 4.21 -11.79
CA LYS A 138 3.86 5.66 -11.62
C LYS A 138 3.70 5.93 -10.12
N HIS A 139 4.67 6.65 -9.56
CA HIS A 139 4.64 7.01 -8.15
C HIS A 139 3.47 7.97 -7.90
N ARG A 140 2.49 7.54 -7.10
CA ARG A 140 1.44 8.39 -6.56
C ARG A 140 1.57 8.41 -5.04
N SER A 141 1.75 9.60 -4.49
CA SER A 141 1.88 9.80 -3.05
C SER A 141 0.64 9.27 -2.31
N VAL A 142 0.86 8.75 -1.11
CA VAL A 142 -0.24 8.39 -0.21
C VAL A 142 -0.89 9.63 0.39
N PHE A 143 -0.11 10.69 0.60
CA PHE A 143 -0.55 11.94 1.26
C PHE A 143 -1.21 12.93 0.29
N GLU A 144 -2.00 12.42 -0.65
CA GLU A 144 -2.81 13.23 -1.56
C GLU A 144 -4.18 13.45 -0.94
N ASP A 145 -4.74 14.65 -1.07
CA ASP A 145 -6.03 15.03 -0.47
C ASP A 145 -7.20 14.15 -0.95
N ASN A 146 -7.06 13.51 -2.11
CA ASN A 146 -8.07 12.61 -2.67
C ASN A 146 -7.94 11.15 -2.19
N ILE A 147 -6.83 10.77 -1.56
CA ILE A 147 -6.59 9.41 -1.05
C ILE A 147 -6.57 9.43 0.48
N ASP A 148 -5.82 10.35 1.09
CA ASP A 148 -5.68 10.45 2.55
C ASP A 148 -6.91 11.09 3.18
N THR A 149 -8.02 10.37 3.09
CA THR A 149 -9.30 10.76 3.65
C THR A 149 -9.89 9.59 4.42
N THR A 150 -10.31 9.89 5.65
CA THR A 150 -10.98 8.93 6.55
C THR A 150 -12.43 9.30 6.80
N VAL A 151 -12.81 10.54 6.51
CA VAL A 151 -14.17 11.05 6.73
C VAL A 151 -15.11 10.41 5.72
N ARG A 152 -16.26 9.97 6.23
CA ARG A 152 -17.38 9.51 5.41
C ARG A 152 -18.25 10.70 5.05
N ASN A 153 -18.52 10.87 3.76
CA ASN A 153 -19.39 11.94 3.27
C ASN A 153 -20.86 11.51 3.38
N ASP A 154 -21.42 11.55 4.59
CA ASP A 154 -22.81 11.14 4.85
C ASP A 154 -23.86 12.06 4.22
N SER A 155 -23.46 13.27 3.79
CA SER A 155 -24.33 14.26 3.15
C SER A 155 -24.50 14.06 1.63
N LEU A 156 -23.75 13.13 1.03
CA LEU A 156 -23.87 12.85 -0.40
C LEU A 156 -25.02 11.87 -0.64
N ASN A 157 -25.91 12.23 -1.56
CA ASN A 157 -26.94 11.32 -2.08
C ASN A 157 -26.30 9.96 -2.44
N PRO A 158 -26.93 8.82 -2.11
CA PRO A 158 -26.45 7.49 -2.53
C PRO A 158 -26.19 7.40 -4.05
N ALA A 159 -26.93 8.19 -4.85
CA ALA A 159 -26.74 8.33 -6.29
C ALA A 159 -25.49 9.14 -6.71
N LEU A 160 -24.99 10.07 -5.88
CA LEU A 160 -23.74 10.81 -6.14
C LEU A 160 -22.50 10.05 -5.66
N ILE A 161 -22.66 9.14 -4.69
CA ILE A 161 -21.62 8.20 -4.26
C ILE A 161 -21.23 7.25 -5.41
N ALA A 162 -22.12 7.04 -6.38
CA ALA A 162 -21.86 6.30 -7.62
C ALA A 162 -20.74 6.89 -8.50
N HIS A 163 -20.26 8.11 -8.24
CA HIS A 163 -19.13 8.72 -8.95
C HIS A 163 -17.73 8.37 -8.37
N GLY A 164 -17.64 7.41 -7.45
CA GLY A 164 -16.36 6.76 -7.09
C GLY A 164 -15.40 7.60 -6.24
N LYS A 165 -15.82 8.76 -5.72
CA LYS A 165 -14.97 9.58 -4.82
C LYS A 165 -14.80 8.97 -3.42
N ASP A 166 -15.82 8.29 -2.90
CA ASP A 166 -15.71 7.61 -1.59
C ASP A 166 -14.94 6.28 -1.67
N ASP A 167 -14.66 5.80 -2.88
CA ASP A 167 -13.91 4.57 -3.14
C ASP A 167 -12.41 4.76 -2.94
N THR A 168 -11.91 6.00 -3.03
CA THR A 168 -10.48 6.30 -2.88
C THR A 168 -10.02 6.40 -1.42
N ARG A 169 -10.97 6.45 -0.47
CA ARG A 169 -10.69 6.40 0.96
C ARG A 169 -9.94 5.11 1.28
N TRP A 170 -9.00 5.18 2.22
CA TRP A 170 -8.23 4.01 2.64
C TRP A 170 -8.80 3.32 3.89
N LYS A 171 -9.59 4.04 4.71
CA LYS A 171 -10.18 3.53 5.96
C LYS A 171 -11.68 3.31 5.81
N PHE A 172 -12.10 2.07 6.04
CA PHE A 172 -13.50 1.64 6.02
C PHE A 172 -13.88 1.03 7.37
N SER A 173 -15.13 1.19 7.78
CA SER A 173 -15.68 0.55 8.99
C SER A 173 -16.01 -0.93 8.73
N GLY A 174 -16.51 -1.24 7.53
CA GLY A 174 -16.83 -2.59 7.12
C GLY A 174 -15.59 -3.40 6.71
N PRO A 175 -15.64 -4.74 6.83
CA PRO A 175 -14.55 -5.59 6.38
C PRO A 175 -14.46 -5.64 4.85
N TRP A 176 -13.27 -5.99 4.35
CA TRP A 176 -13.10 -6.30 2.94
C TRP A 176 -13.48 -7.76 2.67
N LEU A 177 -14.63 -7.96 2.03
CA LEU A 177 -15.25 -9.28 1.88
C LEU A 177 -14.38 -10.30 1.15
N ALA A 178 -13.62 -9.88 0.13
CA ALA A 178 -12.75 -10.77 -0.64
C ALA A 178 -11.54 -11.28 0.15
N GLY A 179 -11.19 -10.63 1.27
CA GLY A 179 -10.09 -11.03 2.14
C GLY A 179 -10.53 -11.87 3.34
N LEU A 180 -11.83 -12.06 3.56
CA LEU A 180 -12.34 -12.86 4.69
C LEU A 180 -12.32 -14.34 4.35
N THR A 181 -12.04 -15.16 5.37
CA THR A 181 -12.30 -16.60 5.29
C THR A 181 -13.80 -16.89 5.36
N GLU A 182 -14.22 -18.07 4.91
CA GLU A 182 -15.64 -18.46 4.95
C GLU A 182 -16.22 -18.40 6.37
N GLY A 183 -15.48 -18.88 7.38
CA GLY A 183 -15.92 -18.84 8.78
C GLY A 183 -16.05 -17.42 9.33
N GLU A 184 -15.10 -16.53 9.01
CA GLU A 184 -15.17 -15.12 9.39
C GLU A 184 -16.34 -14.41 8.69
N PHE A 185 -16.59 -14.72 7.42
CA PHE A 185 -17.72 -14.17 6.67
C PHE A 185 -19.06 -14.60 7.27
N GLN A 186 -19.25 -15.89 7.55
CA GLN A 186 -20.47 -16.39 8.20
C GLN A 186 -20.69 -15.73 9.57
N ALA A 187 -19.63 -15.59 10.37
CA ALA A 187 -19.68 -14.92 11.66
C ALA A 187 -20.05 -13.43 11.52
N TYR A 188 -19.49 -12.73 10.53
CA TYR A 188 -19.82 -11.33 10.23
C TYR A 188 -21.28 -11.16 9.82
N VAL A 189 -21.79 -12.02 8.94
CA VAL A 189 -23.19 -11.98 8.51
C VAL A 189 -24.13 -12.24 9.69
N ALA A 190 -23.83 -13.20 10.56
CA ALA A 190 -24.66 -13.53 11.71
C ALA A 190 -24.65 -12.45 12.81
N LYS A 191 -23.47 -11.88 13.11
CA LYS A 191 -23.29 -10.93 14.23
C LYS A 191 -23.59 -9.49 13.83
N GLU A 192 -23.11 -9.03 12.68
CA GLU A 192 -23.18 -7.63 12.26
C GLU A 192 -24.36 -7.40 11.31
N VAL A 193 -24.39 -8.09 10.17
CA VAL A 193 -25.38 -7.82 9.10
C VAL A 193 -26.79 -8.23 9.52
N GLY A 194 -26.94 -9.38 10.18
CA GLY A 194 -28.23 -9.92 10.58
C GLY A 194 -29.02 -9.02 11.55
N ARG A 195 -28.30 -8.26 12.39
CA ARG A 195 -28.89 -7.38 13.41
C ARG A 195 -29.33 -6.02 12.84
N LYS A 196 -28.70 -5.56 11.76
CA LYS A 196 -28.93 -4.22 11.16
C LYS A 196 -30.07 -4.18 10.13
N LYS A 197 -30.91 -5.21 10.04
CA LYS A 197 -32.00 -5.29 9.04
C LYS A 197 -33.04 -4.18 9.19
N SER A 198 -33.41 -3.82 10.41
CA SER A 198 -34.36 -2.73 10.69
C SER A 198 -33.80 -1.37 10.28
N GLU A 199 -32.55 -1.10 10.64
CA GLU A 199 -31.81 0.12 10.26
C GLU A 199 -31.66 0.20 8.73
N PHE A 200 -31.33 -0.91 8.06
CA PHE A 200 -31.24 -0.94 6.61
C PHE A 200 -32.58 -0.63 5.94
N ARG A 201 -33.69 -1.10 6.52
CA ARG A 201 -35.02 -0.79 5.99
C ARG A 201 -35.35 0.70 6.11
N GLN A 202 -34.88 1.39 7.15
CA GLN A 202 -34.98 2.85 7.28
C GLN A 202 -34.10 3.55 6.23
N PHE A 203 -32.86 3.11 6.06
CA PHE A 203 -31.96 3.61 5.03
C PHE A 203 -32.53 3.48 3.61
N LEU A 204 -33.20 2.36 3.30
CA LEU A 204 -33.88 2.18 2.02
C LEU A 204 -35.08 3.12 1.84
N LYS A 205 -35.79 3.48 2.92
CA LYS A 205 -36.84 4.51 2.84
C LYS A 205 -36.24 5.86 2.47
N GLU A 206 -35.16 6.27 3.12
CA GLU A 206 -34.45 7.52 2.80
C GLU A 206 -33.95 7.50 1.35
N SER A 207 -33.36 6.40 0.90
CA SER A 207 -32.92 6.24 -0.50
C SER A 207 -34.07 6.32 -1.49
N CYS A 208 -35.25 5.77 -1.13
CA CYS A 208 -36.46 5.84 -1.93
C CYS A 208 -37.02 7.28 -2.02
N VAL A 209 -36.99 8.05 -0.91
CA VAL A 209 -37.32 9.49 -0.93
C VAL A 209 -36.46 10.19 -1.97
N LEU A 210 -35.15 9.95 -1.92
CA LEU A 210 -34.19 10.62 -2.78
C LEU A 210 -34.41 10.26 -4.26
N SER A 211 -34.67 8.99 -4.58
CA SER A 211 -34.98 8.59 -5.95
C SER A 211 -36.28 9.19 -6.47
N LEU A 212 -37.34 9.21 -5.65
CA LEU A 212 -38.61 9.83 -6.05
C LEU A 212 -38.48 11.34 -6.24
N THR A 213 -37.70 11.99 -5.36
CA THR A 213 -37.40 13.43 -5.46
C THR A 213 -36.57 13.74 -6.70
N SER A 214 -35.57 12.90 -7.04
CA SER A 214 -34.79 13.07 -8.27
C SER A 214 -35.63 12.85 -9.52
N ASP A 215 -36.54 11.87 -9.52
CA ASP A 215 -37.44 11.61 -10.65
C ASP A 215 -38.45 12.74 -10.84
N ALA A 216 -38.99 13.28 -9.75
CA ALA A 216 -39.86 14.46 -9.79
C ALA A 216 -39.12 15.68 -10.36
N ARG A 217 -37.87 15.91 -9.93
CA ARG A 217 -37.00 16.97 -10.50
C ARG A 217 -36.72 16.76 -11.98
N ALA A 218 -36.41 15.53 -12.40
CA ALA A 218 -36.15 15.23 -13.80
C ALA A 218 -37.39 15.42 -14.69
N LYS A 219 -38.60 15.14 -14.17
CA LYS A 219 -39.86 15.40 -14.87
C LYS A 219 -40.19 16.89 -14.98
N ALA A 220 -40.03 17.64 -13.89
CA ALA A 220 -40.23 19.10 -13.88
C ALA A 220 -39.29 19.79 -14.89
N TYR A 221 -38.02 19.37 -14.94
CA TYR A 221 -37.05 19.89 -15.91
C TYR A 221 -37.45 19.60 -17.37
N LYS A 222 -38.02 18.43 -17.66
CA LYS A 222 -38.48 18.07 -19.01
C LYS A 222 -39.75 18.83 -19.43
N ASN A 223 -40.55 19.24 -18.45
CA ASN A 223 -41.81 19.93 -18.67
C ASN A 223 -41.67 21.47 -18.59
N ASP A 224 -40.44 22.00 -18.46
CA ASP A 224 -40.14 23.43 -18.22
C ASP A 224 -40.93 24.03 -17.03
N GLU A 225 -41.21 23.22 -16.01
CA GLU A 225 -41.85 23.67 -14.77
C GLU A 225 -40.82 24.19 -13.76
N ASP A 226 -41.17 25.24 -13.00
CA ASP A 226 -40.28 25.86 -12.01
C ASP A 226 -39.78 24.86 -10.95
N LEU A 227 -38.46 24.64 -10.94
CA LEU A 227 -37.74 23.75 -10.00
C LEU A 227 -37.97 24.10 -8.51
N ALA A 228 -38.44 25.32 -8.21
CA ALA A 228 -38.69 25.81 -6.86
C ALA A 228 -39.96 25.20 -6.22
N ASN A 229 -40.87 24.62 -7.00
CA ASN A 229 -42.19 24.18 -6.53
C ASN A 229 -42.28 22.66 -6.24
N ILE A 230 -41.16 21.93 -6.28
CA ILE A 230 -41.14 20.49 -6.06
C ILE A 230 -41.14 20.22 -4.55
N PRO A 231 -42.17 19.54 -3.99
CA PRO A 231 -42.21 19.24 -2.57
C PRO A 231 -41.06 18.31 -2.20
N MET A 232 -40.27 18.71 -1.21
CA MET A 232 -39.27 17.86 -0.60
C MET A 232 -40.00 16.80 0.23
N ILE A 233 -40.16 15.60 -0.33
CA ILE A 233 -40.79 14.46 0.34
C ILE A 233 -39.93 14.10 1.55
N THR A 234 -40.53 13.85 2.71
CA THR A 234 -39.83 13.38 3.92
C THR A 234 -40.04 11.87 4.12
N ALA A 235 -39.12 11.21 4.83
CA ALA A 235 -39.12 9.75 4.99
C ALA A 235 -40.40 9.18 5.63
N ASP A 236 -41.10 9.98 6.43
CA ASP A 236 -42.34 9.60 7.12
C ASP A 236 -43.57 9.54 6.20
N GLN A 237 -43.51 10.16 5.02
CA GLN A 237 -44.62 10.22 4.06
C GLN A 237 -44.64 9.06 3.07
N ILE A 238 -43.63 8.18 3.10
CA ILE A 238 -43.55 7.03 2.18
C ILE A 238 -44.49 5.92 2.62
N THR A 239 -45.34 5.48 1.70
CA THR A 239 -46.18 4.30 1.90
C THR A 239 -45.36 3.01 1.78
N GLU A 240 -45.76 1.96 2.52
CA GLU A 240 -45.06 0.67 2.47
C GLU A 240 -45.08 0.02 1.08
N GLU A 241 -46.11 0.32 0.28
CA GLU A 241 -46.26 -0.14 -1.10
C GLU A 241 -45.18 0.46 -2.02
N GLN A 242 -44.90 1.75 -1.90
CA GLN A 242 -43.84 2.43 -2.64
C GLN A 242 -42.47 1.84 -2.32
N LEU A 243 -42.18 1.60 -1.04
CA LEU A 243 -40.95 0.94 -0.61
C LEU A 243 -40.84 -0.49 -1.18
N SER A 244 -41.93 -1.25 -1.18
CA SER A 244 -41.92 -2.62 -1.72
C SER A 244 -41.65 -2.66 -3.23
N THR A 245 -42.19 -1.70 -3.96
CA THR A 245 -41.98 -1.53 -5.41
C THR A 245 -40.53 -1.13 -5.69
N TYR A 246 -39.99 -0.22 -4.88
CA TYR A 246 -38.59 0.17 -4.95
C TYR A 246 -37.63 -1.01 -4.72
N ILE A 247 -37.89 -1.83 -3.70
CA ILE A 247 -37.11 -3.05 -3.45
C ILE A 247 -37.20 -4.02 -4.63
N ARG A 248 -38.37 -4.16 -5.28
CA ARG A 248 -38.49 -4.98 -6.49
C ARG A 248 -37.63 -4.44 -7.63
N HIS A 249 -37.59 -3.13 -7.83
CA HIS A 249 -36.72 -2.49 -8.82
C HIS A 249 -35.24 -2.79 -8.55
N LEU A 250 -34.80 -2.66 -7.30
CA LEU A 250 -33.41 -2.99 -6.89
C LEU A 250 -33.06 -4.47 -7.08
N ARG A 251 -34.02 -5.40 -7.11
CA ARG A 251 -33.75 -6.80 -7.43
C ARG A 251 -33.44 -7.01 -8.91
N TYR A 252 -33.99 -6.18 -9.79
CA TYR A 252 -33.67 -6.21 -11.22
C TYR A 252 -32.32 -5.53 -11.50
N ASP A 253 -32.04 -4.42 -10.81
CA ASP A 253 -30.76 -3.73 -10.90
C ASP A 253 -29.86 -4.04 -9.69
N ILE A 254 -29.18 -5.18 -9.78
CA ILE A 254 -28.31 -5.68 -8.72
C ILE A 254 -27.12 -4.76 -8.43
N SER A 255 -26.71 -3.94 -9.42
CA SER A 255 -25.55 -3.05 -9.30
C SER A 255 -25.83 -1.90 -8.32
N THR A 256 -27.00 -1.28 -8.43
CA THR A 256 -27.43 -0.22 -7.52
C THR A 256 -27.75 -0.77 -6.13
N LEU A 257 -28.29 -1.98 -6.04
CA LEU A 257 -28.45 -2.67 -4.75
C LEU A 257 -27.12 -2.88 -4.03
N TYR A 258 -26.08 -3.36 -4.74
CA TYR A 258 -24.75 -3.54 -4.15
C TYR A 258 -24.12 -2.22 -3.72
N GLN A 259 -24.31 -1.14 -4.47
CA GLN A 259 -23.87 0.19 -4.07
C GLN A 259 -24.55 0.65 -2.78
N GLN A 260 -25.87 0.47 -2.65
CA GLN A 260 -26.61 0.82 -1.44
C GLN A 260 -26.17 -0.01 -0.23
N ILE A 261 -26.00 -1.33 -0.40
CA ILE A 261 -25.50 -2.21 0.66
C ILE A 261 -24.09 -1.78 1.08
N ARG A 262 -23.23 -1.47 0.11
CA ARG A 262 -21.86 -1.03 0.34
C ARG A 262 -21.81 0.28 1.12
N VAL A 263 -22.65 1.25 0.77
CA VAL A 263 -22.76 2.53 1.50
C VAL A 263 -23.28 2.30 2.91
N PHE A 264 -24.33 1.49 3.08
CA PHE A 264 -24.89 1.23 4.39
C PHE A 264 -23.90 0.54 5.33
N LEU A 265 -23.25 -0.53 4.86
CA LEU A 265 -22.29 -1.30 5.64
C LEU A 265 -20.86 -0.70 5.63
N ASP A 266 -20.65 0.41 4.93
CA ASP A 266 -19.34 1.05 4.70
C ASP A 266 -18.27 0.03 4.26
N LEU A 267 -18.61 -0.77 3.24
CA LEU A 267 -17.70 -1.80 2.71
C LEU A 267 -16.68 -1.20 1.76
N ALA A 268 -15.47 -1.76 1.82
CA ALA A 268 -14.42 -1.48 0.87
C ALA A 268 -14.83 -1.88 -0.57
N PRO A 269 -14.26 -1.23 -1.61
CA PRO A 269 -14.57 -1.58 -2.99
C PRO A 269 -14.18 -3.03 -3.29
N SER A 270 -15.03 -3.71 -4.05
CA SER A 270 -14.72 -5.02 -4.59
C SER A 270 -13.70 -4.88 -5.72
N PRO A 271 -12.76 -5.84 -5.89
CA PRO A 271 -11.98 -5.91 -7.11
C PRO A 271 -12.92 -5.93 -8.32
N ALA A 272 -12.48 -5.31 -9.42
CA ALA A 272 -13.16 -5.47 -10.70
C ALA A 272 -13.19 -6.97 -11.04
N PRO A 273 -14.29 -7.49 -11.62
CA PRO A 273 -14.28 -8.84 -12.16
C PRO A 273 -13.10 -8.90 -13.13
N ARG A 274 -12.18 -9.85 -12.88
CA ARG A 274 -11.18 -10.16 -13.89
C ARG A 274 -11.98 -10.61 -15.11
N PRO A 275 -11.78 -10.03 -16.31
CA PRO A 275 -12.20 -10.76 -17.48
C PRO A 275 -11.54 -12.13 -17.32
N GLU A 276 -12.33 -13.20 -17.27
CA GLU A 276 -11.77 -14.53 -17.51
C GLU A 276 -10.90 -14.33 -18.75
N GLU A 277 -9.58 -14.58 -18.63
CA GLU A 277 -8.76 -14.70 -19.82
C GLU A 277 -9.56 -15.64 -20.70
N ASP A 278 -9.98 -15.16 -21.88
CA ASP A 278 -10.56 -16.01 -22.90
C ASP A 278 -9.50 -17.11 -23.13
N SER A 279 -9.58 -18.21 -22.40
CA SER A 279 -9.15 -19.47 -22.92
C SER A 279 -9.94 -19.57 -24.23
N PRO A 280 -9.27 -19.71 -25.38
CA PRO A 280 -9.98 -19.93 -26.62
C PRO A 280 -10.58 -21.34 -26.50
N ASP A 281 -11.69 -21.45 -25.79
CA ASP A 281 -12.52 -22.64 -25.64
C ASP A 281 -13.17 -22.85 -27.01
N TYR A 282 -12.41 -23.50 -27.90
CA TYR A 282 -12.80 -23.81 -29.27
C TYR A 282 -13.92 -24.87 -29.33
N TYR A 283 -14.57 -25.21 -28.22
CA TYR A 283 -15.60 -26.24 -28.13
C TYR A 283 -16.66 -25.92 -27.06
N ASP A 284 -17.50 -24.91 -27.26
CA ASP A 284 -18.80 -24.89 -26.59
C ASP A 284 -19.92 -24.35 -27.51
N LEU A 285 -20.29 -25.18 -28.49
CA LEU A 285 -21.44 -24.98 -29.39
C LEU A 285 -22.79 -25.35 -28.72
N GLY A 286 -22.86 -25.50 -27.39
CA GLY A 286 -24.05 -26.00 -26.69
C GLY A 286 -24.45 -25.28 -25.40
N SER A 287 -23.69 -24.29 -24.91
CA SER A 287 -23.99 -23.64 -23.63
C SER A 287 -25.20 -22.70 -23.69
N ILE A 288 -26.22 -23.03 -22.91
CA ILE A 288 -27.35 -22.17 -22.51
C ILE A 288 -26.79 -20.81 -22.09
N ARG A 289 -27.31 -19.73 -22.69
CA ARG A 289 -26.97 -18.31 -22.43
C ARG A 289 -26.50 -18.09 -20.99
N ARG A 290 -25.18 -18.03 -20.78
CA ARG A 290 -24.62 -17.51 -19.52
C ARG A 290 -25.15 -16.08 -19.36
N PRO A 291 -25.71 -15.69 -18.21
CA PRO A 291 -26.12 -14.31 -17.99
C PRO A 291 -24.90 -13.42 -18.24
N LYS A 292 -25.09 -12.34 -19.02
CA LYS A 292 -24.03 -11.33 -19.26
C LYS A 292 -23.38 -10.99 -17.92
N ALA A 293 -22.06 -11.05 -17.86
CA ALA A 293 -21.30 -10.58 -16.72
C ALA A 293 -21.84 -9.20 -16.33
N VAL A 294 -22.26 -9.06 -15.06
CA VAL A 294 -22.75 -7.79 -14.53
C VAL A 294 -21.65 -6.75 -14.74
N ASP A 295 -21.96 -5.66 -15.45
CA ASP A 295 -21.04 -4.54 -15.63
C ASP A 295 -20.86 -3.84 -14.27
N ILE A 296 -20.03 -4.41 -13.40
CA ILE A 296 -19.68 -3.81 -12.11
C ILE A 296 -18.74 -2.64 -12.42
N PRO A 297 -19.12 -1.39 -12.11
CA PRO A 297 -18.26 -0.23 -12.32
C PRO A 297 -16.90 -0.48 -11.65
N THR A 298 -15.81 -0.43 -12.43
CA THR A 298 -14.45 -0.57 -11.88
C THR A 298 -14.22 0.60 -10.91
N SER A 299 -14.00 0.30 -9.63
CA SER A 299 -13.69 1.34 -8.65
C SER A 299 -12.37 2.05 -8.98
N PRO A 300 -12.27 3.38 -8.85
CA PRO A 300 -11.03 4.12 -9.04
C PRO A 300 -10.02 3.94 -7.89
N SER A 301 -10.39 3.17 -6.86
CA SER A 301 -9.53 2.92 -5.70
C SER A 301 -8.26 2.17 -6.10
N PRO A 302 -7.08 2.61 -5.66
CA PRO A 302 -5.85 1.86 -5.88
C PRO A 302 -5.84 0.54 -5.12
N TYR A 303 -6.64 0.42 -4.05
CA TYR A 303 -6.66 -0.73 -3.15
C TYR A 303 -7.76 -1.75 -3.49
N ALA A 304 -8.46 -1.61 -4.62
CA ALA A 304 -9.58 -2.48 -4.97
C ALA A 304 -9.16 -3.96 -5.11
N GLU A 305 -7.97 -4.22 -5.63
CA GLU A 305 -7.47 -5.57 -5.90
C GLU A 305 -6.79 -6.23 -4.69
N SER A 306 -5.94 -5.49 -3.97
CA SER A 306 -5.23 -5.99 -2.79
C SER A 306 -6.06 -5.91 -1.51
N GLY A 307 -7.13 -5.12 -1.53
CA GLY A 307 -7.87 -4.71 -0.34
C GLY A 307 -7.28 -3.44 0.29
N PRO A 308 -8.10 -2.66 1.02
CA PRO A 308 -7.64 -1.49 1.75
C PRO A 308 -6.64 -1.87 2.85
N PRO A 309 -5.64 -1.03 3.13
CA PRO A 309 -4.68 -1.28 4.19
C PRO A 309 -5.34 -1.18 5.58
N LYS A 310 -4.96 -2.10 6.49
CA LYS A 310 -5.41 -2.08 7.89
C LYS A 310 -4.97 -0.83 8.66
N THR A 311 -3.90 -0.18 8.21
CA THR A 311 -3.34 1.05 8.78
C THR A 311 -3.26 2.12 7.70
N HIS A 312 -2.87 3.35 8.05
CA HIS A 312 -2.63 4.40 7.07
C HIS A 312 -1.65 3.87 5.99
N PRO A 313 -1.82 4.18 4.70
CA PRO A 313 -1.02 3.50 3.66
C PRO A 313 0.49 3.82 3.70
N SER A 314 0.92 4.83 4.47
CA SER A 314 2.35 5.05 4.79
C SER A 314 2.87 4.21 5.96
N ALA A 315 1.98 3.64 6.77
CA ALA A 315 2.24 2.98 8.06
C ALA A 315 3.11 3.78 9.05
N GLY A 316 3.25 5.10 8.84
CA GLY A 316 4.16 5.95 9.63
C GLY A 316 5.65 5.69 9.38
N LEU A 317 6.00 4.95 8.31
CA LEU A 317 7.38 4.58 7.98
C LEU A 317 8.15 5.73 7.33
N SER A 318 7.51 6.45 6.40
CA SER A 318 8.05 7.63 5.73
C SER A 318 6.93 8.64 5.47
N TYR A 319 7.27 9.91 5.58
CA TYR A 319 6.36 11.05 5.34
C TYR A 319 6.73 11.84 4.09
N SER A 320 7.74 11.38 3.34
CA SER A 320 8.13 11.98 2.06
C SER A 320 7.06 11.71 1.01
N ARG A 321 6.62 12.76 0.32
CA ARG A 321 5.60 12.67 -0.74
C ARG A 321 6.16 12.19 -2.08
N SER A 322 7.45 12.37 -2.35
CA SER A 322 8.07 12.03 -3.63
C SER A 322 9.58 11.90 -3.47
N SER A 323 10.21 11.12 -4.35
CA SER A 323 11.67 10.99 -4.50
C SER A 323 12.19 11.81 -5.69
N SER A 324 11.41 12.77 -6.19
CA SER A 324 11.76 13.68 -7.28
C SER A 324 12.74 14.77 -6.83
N TRP A 325 13.91 14.35 -6.37
CA TRP A 325 15.05 15.19 -6.04
C TRP A 325 16.31 14.52 -6.58
N THR A 326 17.34 15.33 -6.82
CA THR A 326 18.61 14.87 -7.39
C THR A 326 19.69 14.93 -6.33
N TYR A 327 20.39 13.83 -6.11
CA TYR A 327 21.53 13.81 -5.19
C TYR A 327 22.71 14.56 -5.81
N ASN A 328 23.18 15.61 -5.14
CA ASN A 328 24.32 16.38 -5.59
C ASN A 328 25.59 15.85 -4.92
N HIS A 329 26.44 15.15 -5.68
CA HIS A 329 27.72 14.66 -5.19
C HIS A 329 28.72 15.83 -5.08
N ALA A 330 29.53 15.85 -4.01
CA ALA A 330 30.44 16.96 -3.74
C ALA A 330 31.47 17.22 -4.86
N LEU A 331 31.95 16.17 -5.54
CA LEU A 331 32.95 16.27 -6.60
C LEU A 331 32.37 16.22 -8.02
N TYR A 332 31.37 15.36 -8.25
CA TYR A 332 30.86 15.04 -9.59
C TYR A 332 29.56 15.79 -9.92
N GLY A 333 29.01 16.54 -8.96
CA GLY A 333 27.79 17.28 -9.15
C GLY A 333 26.53 16.39 -9.13
N PRO A 334 25.42 16.84 -9.75
CA PRO A 334 24.14 16.16 -9.70
C PRO A 334 24.20 14.78 -10.38
N GLN A 335 23.81 13.75 -9.62
CA GLN A 335 23.81 12.37 -10.08
C GLN A 335 22.47 12.00 -10.73
N ALA A 336 22.51 11.17 -11.77
CA ALA A 336 21.28 10.70 -12.44
C ALA A 336 20.44 9.77 -11.54
N HIS A 337 21.11 8.94 -10.74
CA HIS A 337 20.50 7.96 -9.85
C HIS A 337 20.74 8.33 -8.39
N HIS A 338 19.86 7.85 -7.50
CA HIS A 338 20.11 7.92 -6.07
C HIS A 338 21.28 6.99 -5.69
N PRO A 339 22.02 7.28 -4.61
CA PRO A 339 23.10 6.41 -4.16
C PRO A 339 22.62 4.97 -3.95
N PRO A 340 23.27 3.97 -4.59
CA PRO A 340 22.83 2.58 -4.49
C PRO A 340 23.04 2.03 -3.07
N ILE A 341 22.29 0.97 -2.75
CA ILE A 341 22.28 0.33 -1.43
C ILE A 341 22.72 -1.13 -1.55
N GLU A 342 23.61 -1.54 -0.64
CA GLU A 342 24.08 -2.91 -0.57
C GLU A 342 22.99 -3.82 0.02
N ALA A 343 22.57 -4.80 -0.76
CA ALA A 343 21.60 -5.83 -0.39
C ALA A 343 22.30 -7.16 -0.11
N ARG A 344 21.76 -7.94 0.83
CA ARG A 344 22.18 -9.32 1.08
C ARG A 344 21.28 -10.29 0.33
N ILE A 345 21.84 -11.37 -0.18
CA ILE A 345 21.01 -12.48 -0.67
C ILE A 345 20.62 -13.34 0.53
N VAL A 346 19.33 -13.39 0.82
CA VAL A 346 18.80 -14.08 2.01
C VAL A 346 18.48 -15.53 1.70
N MET A 347 17.86 -15.78 0.55
CA MET A 347 17.45 -17.12 0.13
C MET A 347 17.81 -17.32 -1.34
N PRO A 348 18.78 -18.18 -1.67
CA PRO A 348 19.02 -18.60 -3.04
C PRO A 348 17.93 -19.55 -3.53
N LYS A 349 17.73 -19.58 -4.85
CA LYS A 349 16.70 -20.41 -5.50
C LYS A 349 16.82 -21.89 -5.13
N ASN A 350 18.02 -22.47 -5.20
CA ASN A 350 18.20 -23.91 -5.01
C ASN A 350 18.23 -24.33 -3.54
N ALA A 351 18.24 -23.39 -2.60
CA ALA A 351 18.18 -23.71 -1.17
C ALA A 351 16.74 -23.97 -0.68
N SER A 352 15.74 -23.27 -1.25
CA SER A 352 14.34 -23.37 -0.82
C SER A 352 13.39 -23.90 -1.90
N GLY A 353 13.82 -23.96 -3.17
CA GLY A 353 12.93 -24.24 -4.30
C GLY A 353 11.97 -23.11 -4.66
N ALA A 354 12.00 -22.00 -3.90
CA ALA A 354 11.21 -20.79 -4.11
C ALA A 354 11.99 -19.71 -4.88
N VAL A 355 11.31 -18.63 -5.24
CA VAL A 355 11.95 -17.44 -5.85
C VAL A 355 12.97 -16.87 -4.85
N PRO A 356 14.19 -16.52 -5.29
CA PRO A 356 15.18 -15.96 -4.39
C PRO A 356 14.76 -14.58 -3.88
N VAL A 357 15.19 -14.26 -2.66
CA VAL A 357 14.87 -12.99 -1.99
C VAL A 357 16.11 -12.26 -1.49
N LEU A 358 16.01 -10.93 -1.48
CA LEU A 358 17.05 -10.01 -1.05
C LEU A 358 16.67 -9.36 0.29
N GLY A 359 17.66 -9.01 1.10
CA GLY A 359 17.51 -8.22 2.32
C GLY A 359 18.04 -6.82 2.08
N VAL A 360 17.16 -5.83 2.05
CA VAL A 360 17.45 -4.41 1.75
C VAL A 360 17.01 -3.55 2.92
N GLY A 361 17.94 -2.87 3.58
CA GLY A 361 17.61 -1.95 4.68
C GLY A 361 16.92 -2.59 5.90
N GLY A 362 16.94 -3.91 6.04
CA GLY A 362 16.21 -4.65 7.09
C GLY A 362 14.84 -5.19 6.65
N VAL A 363 14.45 -4.98 5.39
CA VAL A 363 13.21 -5.52 4.78
C VAL A 363 13.58 -6.60 3.77
N VAL A 364 12.76 -7.65 3.69
CA VAL A 364 12.91 -8.73 2.70
C VAL A 364 12.14 -8.35 1.43
N VAL A 365 12.78 -8.46 0.28
CA VAL A 365 12.23 -8.07 -1.02
C VAL A 365 12.47 -9.14 -2.08
N ASP A 366 11.60 -9.17 -3.08
CA ASP A 366 11.77 -10.01 -4.25
C ASP A 366 12.88 -9.46 -5.17
N ILE A 367 13.47 -10.35 -5.96
CA ILE A 367 14.48 -9.96 -6.95
C ILE A 367 13.88 -9.11 -8.08
N PRO A 368 14.66 -8.18 -8.66
CA PRO A 368 14.20 -7.36 -9.78
C PRO A 368 13.92 -8.22 -11.03
N ALA A 369 12.67 -8.22 -11.49
CA ALA A 369 12.27 -8.96 -12.69
C ALA A 369 12.66 -8.23 -13.98
N GLY A 370 12.99 -8.98 -15.04
CA GLY A 370 13.30 -8.43 -16.36
C GLY A 370 14.74 -7.97 -16.56
N PHE A 371 15.62 -8.25 -15.60
CA PHE A 371 17.06 -7.98 -15.68
C PHE A 371 17.85 -9.27 -15.75
N THR A 372 18.71 -9.37 -16.76
CA THR A 372 19.57 -10.53 -17.04
C THR A 372 20.48 -10.91 -15.88
N GLN A 373 20.99 -9.92 -15.13
CA GLN A 373 21.87 -10.14 -13.97
C GLN A 373 21.19 -10.92 -12.83
N PHE A 374 19.86 -10.80 -12.72
CA PHE A 374 19.03 -11.45 -11.71
C PHE A 374 18.18 -12.58 -12.30
N ASP A 375 18.41 -12.97 -13.56
CA ASP A 375 17.71 -14.10 -14.14
C ASP A 375 18.15 -15.38 -13.44
N VAL A 376 17.17 -16.15 -12.98
CA VAL A 376 17.37 -17.40 -12.25
C VAL A 376 17.19 -18.62 -13.16
N ARG A 377 16.89 -18.39 -14.44
CA ARG A 377 16.85 -19.46 -15.45
C ARG A 377 18.27 -19.65 -15.98
N PRO A 378 18.78 -20.88 -16.02
CA PRO A 378 20.05 -21.13 -16.69
C PRO A 378 19.89 -20.73 -18.15
N SER A 379 20.78 -19.85 -18.64
CA SER A 379 20.88 -19.51 -20.07
C SER A 379 21.31 -20.77 -20.82
N GLN A 380 20.34 -21.62 -21.18
CA GLN A 380 20.58 -22.74 -22.06
C GLN A 380 20.53 -22.23 -23.50
N GLY A 381 21.70 -21.95 -24.05
CA GLY A 381 21.90 -21.78 -25.48
C GLY A 381 21.88 -20.34 -25.96
N ILE A 382 23.05 -19.87 -26.36
CA ILE A 382 23.40 -19.27 -27.66
C ILE A 382 24.64 -18.39 -27.42
N ASN A 383 25.67 -18.60 -28.25
CA ASN A 383 26.91 -17.81 -28.30
C ASN A 383 26.62 -16.33 -28.60
N GLY A 384 26.13 -15.60 -27.60
CA GLY A 384 26.02 -14.14 -27.61
C GLY A 384 27.18 -13.53 -26.83
N PRO A 385 27.79 -12.43 -27.30
CA PRO A 385 28.80 -11.74 -26.53
C PRO A 385 28.12 -11.10 -25.31
N ARG A 386 28.66 -11.40 -24.12
CA ARG A 386 28.19 -11.02 -22.77
C ARG A 386 27.19 -12.01 -22.15
N ALA A 387 27.72 -13.15 -21.70
CA ALA A 387 27.31 -13.67 -20.39
C ALA A 387 27.53 -12.53 -19.37
N GLN A 388 26.51 -11.69 -19.18
CA GLN A 388 26.55 -10.69 -18.13
C GLN A 388 26.68 -11.43 -16.81
N GLU A 389 27.66 -11.02 -16.03
CA GLU A 389 28.03 -11.57 -14.72
C GLU A 389 26.77 -11.69 -13.85
N GLN A 390 26.26 -12.91 -13.73
CA GLN A 390 25.11 -13.21 -12.89
C GLN A 390 25.49 -12.91 -11.45
N VAL A 391 24.55 -12.38 -10.66
CA VAL A 391 24.85 -12.04 -9.27
C VAL A 391 25.22 -13.32 -8.49
N ALA A 392 26.43 -13.30 -7.93
CA ALA A 392 26.96 -14.36 -7.05
C ALA A 392 26.00 -14.63 -5.88
N GLY A 393 25.78 -15.90 -5.56
CA GLY A 393 24.89 -16.34 -4.47
C GLY A 393 23.39 -16.40 -4.78
N LEU A 394 22.94 -16.06 -6.00
CA LEU A 394 21.52 -16.07 -6.37
C LEU A 394 20.94 -17.49 -6.54
N LEU A 395 21.73 -18.39 -7.14
CA LEU A 395 21.33 -19.77 -7.40
C LEU A 395 21.68 -20.71 -6.24
N TYR A 396 22.89 -20.60 -5.72
CA TYR A 396 23.44 -21.50 -4.69
C TYR A 396 24.00 -20.68 -3.53
N VAL A 397 23.99 -21.28 -2.33
CA VAL A 397 24.70 -20.70 -1.18
C VAL A 397 26.21 -20.80 -1.42
N GLU A 398 26.93 -19.71 -1.17
CA GLU A 398 28.39 -19.65 -1.26
C GLU A 398 29.00 -19.69 0.14
N PRO A 399 29.31 -20.89 0.69
CA PRO A 399 29.79 -21.02 2.08
C PRO A 399 31.17 -20.40 2.30
N GLU A 400 31.98 -20.28 1.23
CA GLU A 400 33.33 -19.71 1.30
C GLU A 400 33.33 -18.19 1.48
N LYS A 401 32.22 -17.52 1.10
CA LYS A 401 32.14 -16.06 1.14
C LYS A 401 31.79 -15.58 2.55
N TYR A 402 32.77 -14.98 3.22
CA TYR A 402 32.58 -14.43 4.56
C TYR A 402 31.44 -13.39 4.58
N GLY A 403 30.48 -13.59 5.49
CA GLY A 403 29.32 -12.71 5.60
C GLY A 403 28.26 -12.89 4.51
N GLY A 404 28.41 -13.87 3.61
CA GLY A 404 27.45 -14.19 2.56
C GLY A 404 27.50 -13.27 1.34
N SER A 405 26.77 -13.65 0.30
CA SER A 405 26.73 -12.93 -0.98
C SER A 405 25.89 -11.66 -0.89
N LYS A 406 26.40 -10.60 -1.51
CA LYS A 406 25.82 -9.26 -1.49
C LYS A 406 25.86 -8.64 -2.88
N THR A 407 24.95 -7.71 -3.13
CA THR A 407 24.82 -7.03 -4.42
C THR A 407 24.28 -5.62 -4.23
N TRP A 408 24.61 -4.71 -5.14
CA TRP A 408 24.11 -3.34 -5.11
C TRP A 408 22.77 -3.24 -5.83
N VAL A 409 21.79 -2.61 -5.18
CA VAL A 409 20.44 -2.39 -5.73
C VAL A 409 20.01 -0.95 -5.55
N GLU A 410 19.08 -0.51 -6.40
CA GLU A 410 18.41 0.77 -6.30
C GLU A 410 16.93 0.55 -5.92
N PRO A 411 16.51 0.93 -4.71
CA PRO A 411 15.10 0.92 -4.33
C PRO A 411 14.32 2.00 -5.10
N LYS A 412 13.21 1.64 -5.74
CA LYS A 412 12.43 2.59 -6.57
C LYS A 412 11.04 2.88 -6.06
N HIS A 413 10.31 1.86 -5.63
CA HIS A 413 8.89 1.98 -5.31
C HIS A 413 8.56 1.17 -4.07
N ALA A 414 7.82 1.76 -3.14
CA ALA A 414 7.37 1.09 -1.93
C ALA A 414 5.89 1.37 -1.67
N TYR A 415 5.18 0.36 -1.20
CA TYR A 415 3.81 0.48 -0.72
C TYR A 415 3.57 -0.48 0.46
N ILE A 416 2.48 -0.26 1.19
CA ILE A 416 2.06 -1.12 2.29
C ILE A 416 0.91 -2.00 1.80
N ASP A 417 1.07 -3.32 1.96
CA ASP A 417 0.04 -4.31 1.63
C ASP A 417 -1.13 -4.24 2.63
N ALA A 418 -2.28 -4.82 2.28
CA ALA A 418 -3.47 -4.90 3.13
C ALA A 418 -3.18 -5.46 4.53
N LYS A 419 -2.21 -6.38 4.63
CA LYS A 419 -1.78 -7.00 5.90
C LYS A 419 -0.80 -6.15 6.72
N GLY A 420 -0.40 -4.98 6.23
CA GLY A 420 0.59 -4.12 6.90
C GLY A 420 2.04 -4.58 6.70
N LYS A 421 2.32 -5.31 5.60
CA LYS A 421 3.68 -5.67 5.19
C LYS A 421 4.23 -4.60 4.25
N ILE A 422 5.53 -4.34 4.34
CA ILE A 422 6.23 -3.44 3.43
C ILE A 422 6.55 -4.22 2.16
N VAL A 423 6.04 -3.75 1.01
CA VAL A 423 6.44 -4.27 -0.31
C VAL A 423 7.34 -3.24 -0.96
N LEU A 424 8.61 -3.60 -1.14
CA LEU A 424 9.62 -2.74 -1.75
C LEU A 424 10.06 -3.36 -3.08
N SER A 425 9.91 -2.59 -4.15
CA SER A 425 10.42 -2.91 -5.48
C SER A 425 11.80 -2.29 -5.66
N VAL A 426 12.75 -3.14 -6.02
CA VAL A 426 14.14 -2.76 -6.28
C VAL A 426 14.48 -2.97 -7.75
N LEU A 427 15.49 -2.25 -8.23
CA LEU A 427 16.14 -2.45 -9.52
C LEU A 427 17.64 -2.77 -9.30
N PRO A 428 18.32 -3.36 -10.28
CA PRO A 428 19.78 -3.44 -10.25
C PRO A 428 20.36 -2.03 -10.17
N ALA A 429 21.41 -1.85 -9.35
CA ALA A 429 22.12 -0.58 -9.32
C ALA A 429 22.89 -0.37 -10.63
N ASP A 430 22.95 0.88 -11.08
CA ASP A 430 23.80 1.25 -12.21
C ASP A 430 25.28 1.16 -11.84
N ARG A 431 26.11 0.72 -12.80
CA ARG A 431 27.54 0.46 -12.55
C ARG A 431 28.28 1.74 -12.19
N ASP A 432 27.94 2.84 -12.85
CA ASP A 432 28.56 4.14 -12.62
C ASP A 432 28.20 4.67 -11.23
N ALA A 433 26.94 4.53 -10.83
CA ALA A 433 26.47 4.91 -9.49
C ALA A 433 27.15 4.07 -8.39
N VAL A 434 27.40 2.78 -8.63
CA VAL A 434 28.14 1.91 -7.70
C VAL A 434 29.61 2.34 -7.61
N ALA A 435 30.25 2.59 -8.74
CA ALA A 435 31.64 3.01 -8.77
C ALA A 435 31.85 4.39 -8.10
N VAL A 436 30.92 5.34 -8.30
CA VAL A 436 30.93 6.62 -7.55
C VAL A 436 30.73 6.38 -6.06
N LYS A 437 29.88 5.44 -5.66
CA LYS A 437 29.63 5.12 -4.24
C LYS A 437 30.81 4.43 -3.56
N GLU A 438 31.54 3.59 -4.31
CA GLU A 438 32.74 2.88 -3.84
C GLU A 438 34.04 3.67 -4.03
N ASP A 439 33.99 4.85 -4.65
CA ASP A 439 35.15 5.67 -5.02
C ASP A 439 36.12 4.95 -5.97
N LYS A 440 35.57 4.16 -6.90
CA LYS A 440 36.30 3.35 -7.91
C LYS A 440 35.97 3.77 -9.34
N VAL A 441 35.79 5.07 -9.56
CA VAL A 441 35.38 5.62 -10.86
C VAL A 441 36.40 5.29 -11.95
N ASP A 442 37.68 5.15 -11.61
CA ASP A 442 38.77 4.78 -12.53
C ASP A 442 38.63 3.38 -13.13
N GLU A 443 37.81 2.50 -12.53
CA GLU A 443 37.59 1.13 -13.00
C GLU A 443 36.41 1.02 -13.99
N ILE A 444 35.65 2.10 -14.20
CA ILE A 444 34.57 2.14 -15.18
C ILE A 444 35.20 2.26 -16.57
N PRO A 445 34.98 1.31 -17.50
CA PRO A 445 35.41 1.48 -18.88
C PRO A 445 34.76 2.74 -19.45
N GLU A 446 35.56 3.66 -20.02
CA GLU A 446 35.00 4.85 -20.68
C GLU A 446 33.88 4.40 -21.62
N PRO A 447 32.67 4.98 -21.52
CA PRO A 447 31.63 4.68 -22.48
C PRO A 447 32.20 5.02 -23.85
N LEU A 448 32.21 4.05 -24.77
CA LEU A 448 32.54 4.27 -26.18
C LEU A 448 31.85 5.55 -26.60
N GLN A 449 32.62 6.62 -26.82
CA GLN A 449 32.08 7.90 -27.23
C GLN A 449 31.22 7.61 -28.45
N TRP A 450 29.89 7.70 -28.28
CA TRP A 450 29.01 7.60 -29.42
C TRP A 450 29.29 8.87 -30.20
N ASN A 451 30.10 8.75 -31.26
CA ASN A 451 30.30 9.84 -32.21
C ASN A 451 28.89 10.32 -32.57
N TYR A 452 28.54 11.49 -32.08
CA TYR A 452 27.27 12.11 -32.37
C TYR A 452 27.24 12.30 -33.88
N THR A 453 26.58 11.38 -34.58
CA THR A 453 26.22 11.58 -35.98
C THR A 453 24.99 12.47 -35.93
N PRO A 454 25.10 13.76 -36.32
CA PRO A 454 23.92 14.60 -36.40
C PRO A 454 22.89 13.89 -37.29
N PRO A 455 21.60 13.97 -36.95
CA PRO A 455 20.56 13.34 -37.76
C PRO A 455 20.70 13.87 -39.19
N VAL A 456 21.00 12.96 -40.13
CA VAL A 456 20.99 13.26 -41.56
C VAL A 456 19.61 13.83 -41.87
N LYS A 457 19.57 15.11 -42.27
CA LYS A 457 18.36 15.77 -42.77
C LYS A 457 17.88 14.96 -43.97
N LYS A 458 16.96 14.01 -43.74
CA LYS A 458 16.14 13.45 -44.81
C LYS A 458 15.28 14.60 -45.30
N THR A 459 15.64 15.15 -46.44
CA THR A 459 14.83 16.09 -47.21
C THR A 459 13.59 15.37 -47.72
N SER A 460 12.62 15.13 -46.84
CA SER A 460 11.25 14.83 -47.26
C SER A 460 10.60 16.15 -47.65
N HIS A 461 10.49 16.39 -48.95
CA HIS A 461 9.58 17.39 -49.49
C HIS A 461 8.14 17.01 -49.14
N LEU A 462 7.65 17.46 -47.99
CA LEU A 462 6.24 17.54 -47.67
C LEU A 462 5.92 19.03 -47.53
N LYS A 463 5.24 19.56 -48.55
CA LYS A 463 4.63 20.90 -48.53
C LYS A 463 3.71 20.98 -47.32
N GLN A 464 4.10 21.70 -46.29
CA GLN A 464 3.16 22.24 -45.31
C GLN A 464 2.53 23.49 -45.94
N ASN A 465 1.28 23.38 -46.33
CA ASN A 465 0.45 24.53 -46.68
C ASN A 465 0.25 25.35 -45.40
N GLY A 466 0.65 26.61 -45.44
CA GLY A 466 0.50 27.53 -44.34
C GLY A 466 -0.97 27.89 -44.09
N SER A 467 -1.31 27.99 -42.81
CA SER A 467 -2.28 28.96 -42.32
C SER A 467 -1.54 29.78 -41.27
N GLY A 468 -1.13 30.99 -41.66
CA GLY A 468 -0.48 31.91 -40.77
C GLY A 468 -1.49 32.46 -39.77
N GLU A 469 -1.21 32.25 -38.49
CA GLU A 469 -1.69 33.10 -37.41
C GLU A 469 -0.64 33.00 -36.30
N GLY A 470 0.23 34.01 -36.27
CA GLY A 470 1.22 34.17 -35.23
C GLY A 470 0.55 34.66 -33.96
N TYR A 471 0.86 34.03 -32.84
CA TYR A 471 0.70 34.64 -31.53
C TYR A 471 2.10 34.96 -31.00
N GLY A 472 2.46 36.24 -31.15
CA GLY A 472 3.68 36.81 -30.63
C GLY A 472 3.64 36.92 -29.11
N LEU A 473 4.78 36.61 -28.50
CA LEU A 473 5.13 37.02 -27.16
C LEU A 473 5.47 38.52 -27.20
N SER A 474 4.60 39.36 -26.64
CA SER A 474 4.95 40.73 -26.25
C SER A 474 5.30 40.73 -24.76
N GLY A 475 6.52 41.18 -24.44
CA GLY A 475 6.92 41.42 -23.05
C GLY A 475 6.16 42.59 -22.42
N PHE A 476 5.79 42.42 -21.16
CA PHE A 476 6.13 43.24 -20.00
C PHE A 476 5.93 42.41 -18.74
#